data_AF-A0A8T5Y044-F1
#
_entry.id   AF-A0A8T5Y044-F1
#
_cell.length_a   1.000
_cell.length_b   1.000
_cell.length_c   1.000
_cell.angle_alpha   90.00
_cell.angle_beta   90.00
_cell.angle_gamma   90.00
#
_symmetry.space_group_name_H-M   'P 1'
#
loop_
_entity.id
_entity.type
_entity.pdbx_description
1 polymer ?
#
loop_
_entity_poly.entity_id
_entity_poly.type
_entity_poly.pdbx_seq_one_letter_code
_entity_poly.pdbx_strand_id
1 'polypeptide(L)'
;MIDFEISGSRVHSLICRNHKVFSADYFIAACDAHHFYISLLKGKHLDRAFKKRFDNPQAYPLASSIYVGMRLEDSLTDVPQTLNFPVNSFRINSRLIDRLTITHYSYDPSFAPPGHSVITCDIHQFHGEFDAWNELYTERQAYQQEVDRIGKQVREAIE
;
A
#
# COMPACT_ATOMS: atom_id res chain seq x y z
N MET A 1 -9.35 20.31 9.39
CA MET A 1 -9.92 19.65 8.20
C MET A 1 -9.43 20.40 6.96
N ILE A 2 -9.29 19.75 5.80
CA ILE A 2 -9.03 20.46 4.52
C ILE A 2 -10.40 20.74 3.90
N ASP A 3 -10.63 21.96 3.39
CA ASP A 3 -11.87 22.33 2.72
C ASP A 3 -11.61 23.12 1.43
N PHE A 4 -12.65 23.26 0.60
CA PHE A 4 -12.60 23.97 -0.68
C PHE A 4 -13.68 25.04 -0.74
N GLU A 5 -13.32 26.23 -1.21
CA GLU A 5 -14.31 27.21 -1.64
C GLU A 5 -14.69 26.94 -3.09
N ILE A 6 -15.90 26.46 -3.29
CA ILE A 6 -16.43 26.06 -4.60
C ILE A 6 -17.63 26.93 -4.95
N SER A 7 -17.59 27.56 -6.13
CA SER A 7 -18.73 28.26 -6.72
C SER A 7 -19.10 27.64 -8.06
N GLY A 8 -20.33 27.15 -8.19
CA GLY A 8 -20.76 26.38 -9.36
C GLY A 8 -19.90 25.13 -9.56
N SER A 9 -19.16 25.08 -10.67
CA SER A 9 -18.24 23.99 -11.02
C SER A 9 -16.76 24.38 -10.90
N ARG A 10 -16.44 25.48 -10.20
CA ARG A 10 -15.08 26.00 -10.07
C ARG A 10 -14.64 26.04 -8.61
N VAL A 11 -13.45 25.50 -8.36
CA VAL A 11 -12.72 25.68 -7.10
C VAL A 11 -11.97 27.00 -7.16
N HIS A 12 -12.12 27.83 -6.12
CA HIS A 12 -11.45 29.12 -6.01
C HIS A 12 -10.27 29.09 -5.06
N SER A 13 -10.44 28.40 -3.92
CA SER A 13 -9.42 28.31 -2.89
C SER A 13 -9.46 26.98 -2.15
N LEU A 14 -8.32 26.62 -1.58
CA LEU A 14 -8.13 25.50 -0.66
C LEU A 14 -7.85 26.07 0.74
N ILE A 15 -8.58 25.59 1.73
CA ILE A 15 -8.40 25.93 3.14
C ILE A 15 -7.71 24.75 3.82
N CYS A 16 -6.47 24.95 4.26
CA CYS A 16 -5.71 23.94 4.98
C CYS A 16 -6.17 23.79 6.43
N ARG A 17 -5.77 22.69 7.08
CA ARG A 17 -6.11 22.41 8.48
C ARG A 17 -5.69 23.50 9.47
N ASN A 18 -4.63 24.23 9.14
CA ASN A 18 -4.10 25.36 9.91
C ASN A 18 -4.72 26.72 9.51
N HIS A 19 -5.85 26.70 8.81
CA HIS A 19 -6.56 27.88 8.30
C HIS A 19 -5.80 28.70 7.25
N LYS A 20 -4.67 28.21 6.75
CA LYS A 20 -4.00 28.84 5.61
C LYS A 20 -4.82 28.63 4.34
N VAL A 21 -5.04 29.71 3.59
CA VAL A 21 -5.81 29.71 2.34
C VAL A 21 -4.85 29.81 1.15
N PHE A 22 -5.11 28.99 0.14
CA PHE A 22 -4.37 29.00 -1.13
C PHE A 22 -5.35 29.18 -2.28
N SER A 23 -5.16 30.25 -3.05
CA SER A 23 -5.92 30.52 -4.28
C SER A 23 -5.08 30.15 -5.50
N ALA A 24 -5.72 29.54 -6.49
CA ALA A 24 -5.07 29.16 -7.75
C ALA A 24 -6.12 29.08 -8.87
N ASP A 25 -5.67 29.15 -10.11
CA ASP A 25 -6.55 28.91 -11.27
C ASP A 25 -6.90 27.43 -11.45
N TYR A 26 -5.99 26.54 -11.04
CA TYR A 26 -6.12 25.10 -11.16
C TYR A 26 -5.77 24.40 -9.86
N PHE A 27 -6.57 23.40 -9.49
CA PHE A 27 -6.32 22.50 -8.37
C PHE A 27 -6.26 21.07 -8.91
N ILE A 28 -5.14 20.39 -8.68
CA ILE A 28 -4.92 19.00 -9.10
C ILE A 28 -5.02 18.11 -7.87
N ALA A 29 -5.99 17.21 -7.86
CA ALA A 29 -6.15 16.22 -6.79
C ALA A 29 -5.14 15.08 -6.97
N ALA A 30 -4.01 15.14 -6.27
CA ALA A 30 -3.00 14.09 -6.21
C ALA A 30 -3.14 13.24 -4.93
N CYS A 31 -4.36 12.76 -4.68
CA CYS A 31 -4.69 11.94 -3.52
C CYS A 31 -5.62 10.79 -3.92
N ASP A 32 -5.90 9.90 -2.97
CA ASP A 32 -6.84 8.80 -3.17
C ASP A 32 -8.21 9.31 -3.67
N ALA A 33 -8.75 8.64 -4.69
CA ALA A 33 -9.97 9.09 -5.35
C ALA A 33 -11.20 8.99 -4.44
N HIS A 34 -11.27 7.96 -3.58
CA HIS A 34 -12.37 7.84 -2.63
C HIS A 34 -12.29 8.97 -1.60
N HIS A 35 -11.10 9.28 -1.06
CA HIS A 35 -10.89 10.43 -0.20
C HIS A 35 -11.27 11.75 -0.89
N PHE A 36 -10.87 11.95 -2.13
CA PHE A 36 -11.19 13.15 -2.90
C PHE A 36 -12.70 13.33 -3.09
N TYR A 37 -13.41 12.34 -3.61
CA TYR A 37 -14.83 12.49 -3.88
C TYR A 37 -15.69 12.47 -2.62
N ILE A 38 -15.41 11.59 -1.67
CA ILE A 38 -16.26 11.38 -0.50
C ILE A 38 -15.93 12.36 0.62
N SER A 39 -14.65 12.50 0.98
CA SER A 39 -14.26 13.36 2.11
C SER A 39 -14.12 14.83 1.69
N LEU A 40 -13.39 15.10 0.60
CA LEU A 40 -13.03 16.46 0.21
C LEU A 40 -14.16 17.19 -0.53
N LEU A 41 -14.76 16.54 -1.53
CA LEU A 41 -15.92 17.08 -2.25
C LEU A 41 -17.25 16.78 -1.58
N LYS A 42 -17.25 16.05 -0.45
CA LYS A 42 -18.44 15.73 0.36
C LYS A 42 -19.52 15.04 -0.50
N GLY A 43 -19.10 14.15 -1.41
CA GLY A 43 -19.97 13.42 -2.34
C GLY A 43 -20.44 14.21 -3.56
N LYS A 44 -20.07 15.49 -3.69
CA LYS A 44 -20.43 16.32 -4.84
C LYS A 44 -19.52 16.02 -6.03
N HIS A 45 -20.05 16.19 -7.24
CA HIS A 45 -19.29 16.04 -8.50
C HIS A 45 -18.60 14.68 -8.68
N LEU A 46 -19.15 13.60 -8.09
CA LEU A 46 -18.60 12.25 -8.24
C LEU A 46 -18.64 11.81 -9.71
N ASP A 47 -17.48 11.40 -10.21
CA ASP A 47 -17.36 10.84 -11.55
C ASP A 47 -18.02 9.45 -11.65
N ARG A 48 -18.71 9.20 -12.78
CA ARG A 48 -19.50 7.98 -12.97
C ARG A 48 -18.63 6.71 -13.01
N ALA A 49 -17.42 6.79 -13.55
CA ALA A 49 -16.52 5.64 -13.62
C ALA A 49 -16.01 5.25 -12.23
N PHE A 50 -15.68 6.24 -11.40
CA PHE A 50 -15.32 6.00 -9.99
C PHE A 50 -16.51 5.48 -9.19
N LYS A 51 -17.70 6.08 -9.33
CA LYS A 51 -18.92 5.58 -8.67
C LYS A 51 -19.17 4.11 -9.00
N LYS A 52 -19.10 3.74 -10.27
CA LYS A 52 -19.28 2.34 -10.71
C LYS A 52 -18.32 1.39 -10.01
N ARG A 53 -17.05 1.78 -9.82
CA ARG A 53 -16.05 0.93 -9.16
C ARG A 53 -16.32 0.82 -7.66
N PHE A 54 -16.58 1.95 -7.00
CA PHE A 54 -16.87 1.98 -5.56
C PHE A 54 -18.14 1.21 -5.18
N ASP A 55 -19.18 1.26 -6.02
CA ASP A 55 -20.43 0.53 -5.78
C ASP A 55 -20.31 -0.99 -6.03
N ASN A 56 -19.24 -1.46 -6.69
CA ASN A 56 -19.10 -2.86 -7.13
C ASN A 56 -17.78 -3.50 -6.64
N PRO A 57 -17.56 -3.62 -5.32
CA PRO A 57 -16.31 -4.12 -4.75
C PRO A 57 -16.00 -5.59 -5.13
N GLN A 58 -17.01 -6.37 -5.52
CA GLN A 58 -16.79 -7.74 -6.01
C GLN A 58 -16.16 -7.77 -7.41
N ALA A 59 -16.57 -6.85 -8.28
CA ALA A 59 -16.00 -6.73 -9.64
C ALA A 59 -14.69 -5.91 -9.64
N TYR A 60 -14.52 -5.02 -8.66
CA TYR A 60 -13.37 -4.16 -8.48
C TYR A 60 -12.83 -4.28 -7.05
N PRO A 61 -12.26 -5.45 -6.69
CA PRO A 61 -11.75 -5.65 -5.35
C PRO A 61 -10.60 -4.68 -5.06
N LEU A 62 -10.62 -4.08 -3.88
CA LEU A 62 -9.52 -3.25 -3.41
C LEU A 62 -8.33 -4.15 -3.08
N ALA A 63 -7.25 -3.93 -3.82
CA ALA A 63 -5.98 -4.57 -3.54
C ALA A 63 -5.34 -3.93 -2.31
N SER A 64 -4.72 -4.76 -1.49
CA SER A 64 -3.84 -4.39 -0.39
C SER A 64 -2.59 -5.26 -0.48
N SER A 65 -1.56 -4.99 0.30
CA SER A 65 -0.38 -5.84 0.34
C SER A 65 0.36 -5.72 1.67
N ILE A 66 1.09 -6.78 1.99
CA ILE A 66 2.14 -6.77 3.01
C ILE A 66 3.47 -6.65 2.29
N TYR A 67 4.30 -5.74 2.77
CA TYR A 67 5.63 -5.51 2.22
C TYR A 67 6.68 -5.86 3.28
N VAL A 68 7.50 -6.88 3.00
CA VAL A 68 8.58 -7.31 3.90
C VAL A 68 9.91 -6.89 3.31
N GLY A 69 10.58 -5.93 3.94
CA GLY A 69 11.93 -5.49 3.57
C GLY A 69 12.98 -6.23 4.39
N MET A 70 14.01 -6.76 3.72
CA MET A 70 15.12 -7.49 4.36
C MET A 70 16.46 -7.03 3.80
N ARG A 71 17.49 -7.10 4.64
CA ARG A 71 18.90 -6.95 4.24
C ARG A 71 19.45 -8.33 3.93
N LEU A 72 20.21 -8.42 2.85
CA LEU A 72 21.00 -9.58 2.47
C LEU A 72 22.49 -9.20 2.50
N GLU A 73 23.34 -10.04 3.08
CA GLU A 73 24.80 -9.86 3.09
C GLU A 73 25.44 -10.48 1.84
N ASP A 74 24.91 -10.13 0.68
CA ASP A 74 25.41 -10.56 -0.61
C ASP A 74 25.01 -9.57 -1.72
N SER A 75 25.67 -9.67 -2.87
CA SER A 75 25.29 -8.98 -4.10
C SER A 75 24.39 -9.87 -4.96
N LEU A 76 23.23 -9.35 -5.34
CA LEU A 76 22.34 -10.01 -6.30
C LEU A 76 22.50 -9.44 -7.72
N THR A 77 23.61 -8.77 -8.05
CA THR A 77 23.82 -8.14 -9.36
C THR A 77 23.71 -9.10 -10.56
N ASP A 78 24.05 -10.37 -10.36
CA ASP A 78 23.97 -11.41 -11.40
C ASP A 78 22.65 -12.20 -11.37
N VAL A 79 21.71 -11.79 -10.51
CA VAL A 79 20.40 -12.41 -10.34
C VAL A 79 19.33 -11.54 -11.01
N PRO A 80 18.28 -12.12 -11.63
CA PRO A 80 17.16 -11.34 -12.12
C PRO A 80 16.51 -10.51 -11.01
N GLN A 81 16.25 -9.23 -11.30
CA GLN A 81 15.74 -8.25 -10.35
C GLN A 81 14.52 -8.75 -9.55
N THR A 82 13.62 -9.45 -10.22
CA THR A 82 12.42 -10.03 -9.62
C THR A 82 12.42 -11.54 -9.82
N LEU A 83 12.24 -12.26 -8.73
CA LEU A 83 12.17 -13.72 -8.72
C LEU A 83 10.84 -14.16 -8.11
N ASN A 84 10.22 -15.16 -8.71
CA ASN A 84 9.01 -15.80 -8.20
C ASN A 84 9.23 -17.31 -8.08
N PHE A 85 9.15 -17.85 -6.86
CA PHE A 85 9.52 -19.23 -6.57
C PHE A 85 8.57 -19.87 -5.54
N PRO A 86 8.42 -21.21 -5.56
CA PRO A 86 7.63 -21.93 -4.57
C PRO A 86 8.32 -21.96 -3.20
N VAL A 87 7.54 -22.03 -2.13
CA VAL A 87 8.02 -22.09 -0.74
C VAL A 87 7.26 -23.14 0.07
N ASN A 88 7.82 -23.53 1.22
CA ASN A 88 7.06 -24.29 2.21
C ASN A 88 5.85 -23.47 2.66
N SER A 89 4.66 -24.02 2.48
CA SER A 89 3.46 -23.21 2.59
C SER A 89 3.20 -22.73 4.02
N PHE A 90 2.86 -21.46 4.18
CA PHE A 90 2.48 -20.87 5.47
C PHE A 90 1.22 -20.03 5.34
N ARG A 91 0.62 -19.64 6.48
CA ARG A 91 -0.64 -18.89 6.49
C ARG A 91 -0.44 -17.44 6.93
N ILE A 92 -1.14 -16.57 6.22
CA ILE A 92 -1.39 -15.18 6.61
C ILE A 92 -2.90 -14.99 6.55
N ASN A 93 -3.52 -14.72 7.69
CA ASN A 93 -4.98 -14.73 7.84
C ASN A 93 -5.57 -16.05 7.27
N SER A 94 -6.58 -15.97 6.42
CA SER A 94 -7.21 -17.12 5.76
C SER A 94 -6.43 -17.65 4.55
N ARG A 95 -5.39 -16.94 4.07
CA ARG A 95 -4.66 -17.30 2.84
C ARG A 95 -3.53 -18.27 3.12
N LEU A 96 -3.40 -19.26 2.24
CA LEU A 96 -2.23 -20.11 2.15
C LEU A 96 -1.25 -19.47 1.15
N ILE A 97 -0.02 -19.23 1.59
CA ILE A 97 1.07 -18.72 0.77
C ILE A 97 1.97 -19.90 0.44
N ASP A 98 2.10 -20.24 -0.84
CA ASP A 98 2.92 -21.34 -1.36
C ASP A 98 3.96 -20.87 -2.38
N ARG A 99 3.96 -19.58 -2.70
CA ARG A 99 4.94 -18.90 -3.54
C ARG A 99 5.24 -17.52 -2.99
N LEU A 100 6.48 -17.08 -3.15
CA LEU A 100 6.89 -15.72 -2.88
C LEU A 100 7.43 -15.06 -4.15
N THR A 101 7.21 -13.74 -4.23
CA THR A 101 7.90 -12.88 -5.19
C THR A 101 8.84 -11.98 -4.39
N ILE A 102 10.11 -11.98 -4.75
CA ILE A 102 11.08 -11.02 -4.20
C ILE A 102 11.56 -10.07 -5.30
N THR A 103 11.83 -8.84 -4.92
CA THR A 103 12.51 -7.84 -5.74
C THR A 103 13.75 -7.38 -5.01
N HIS A 104 14.91 -7.37 -5.67
CA HIS A 104 16.12 -6.79 -5.11
C HIS A 104 16.52 -5.49 -5.83
N TYR A 105 17.27 -4.65 -5.12
CA TYR A 105 17.63 -3.31 -5.59
C TYR A 105 19.13 -3.16 -5.87
N SER A 106 19.84 -4.27 -6.10
CA SER A 106 21.30 -4.29 -6.31
C SER A 106 21.77 -3.55 -7.57
N TYR A 107 20.85 -3.11 -8.44
CA TYR A 107 21.17 -2.29 -9.61
C TYR A 107 21.62 -0.87 -9.25
N ASP A 108 21.27 -0.37 -8.07
CA ASP A 108 21.69 0.94 -7.57
C ASP A 108 22.43 0.74 -6.22
N PRO A 109 23.76 0.91 -6.21
CA PRO A 109 24.58 0.68 -5.02
C PRO A 109 24.34 1.71 -3.91
N SER A 110 23.53 2.74 -4.13
CA SER A 110 23.13 3.67 -3.05
C SER A 110 22.06 3.10 -2.11
N PHE A 111 21.40 2.00 -2.49
CA PHE A 111 20.37 1.37 -1.65
C PHE A 111 20.92 0.48 -0.53
N ALA A 112 22.18 0.07 -0.59
CA ALA A 112 22.79 -0.78 0.43
C ALA A 112 24.31 -0.52 0.57
N PRO A 113 24.90 -0.76 1.76
CA PRO A 113 26.36 -0.73 1.91
C PRO A 113 27.08 -1.73 0.98
N PRO A 114 28.38 -1.55 0.70
CA PRO A 114 29.16 -2.53 -0.07
C PRO A 114 29.02 -3.96 0.50
N GLY A 115 28.86 -4.94 -0.39
CA GLY A 115 28.65 -6.34 -0.02
C GLY A 115 27.25 -6.68 0.50
N HIS A 116 26.29 -5.76 0.36
CA HIS A 116 24.92 -5.95 0.81
C HIS A 116 23.92 -5.63 -0.29
N SER A 117 22.74 -6.22 -0.18
CA SER A 117 21.57 -5.92 -1.01
C SER A 117 20.34 -5.72 -0.13
N VAL A 118 19.40 -4.90 -0.60
CA VAL A 118 18.04 -4.86 -0.04
C VAL A 118 17.15 -5.72 -0.93
N ILE A 119 16.38 -6.59 -0.29
CA ILE A 119 15.32 -7.36 -0.92
C ILE A 119 13.98 -6.99 -0.31
N THR A 120 12.94 -7.02 -1.13
CA THR A 120 11.57 -6.83 -0.70
C THR A 120 10.71 -7.98 -1.16
N CYS A 121 9.76 -8.39 -0.34
CA CYS A 121 8.76 -9.37 -0.68
C CYS A 121 7.38 -8.72 -0.61
N ASP A 122 6.65 -8.75 -1.72
CA ASP A 122 5.26 -8.30 -1.79
C ASP A 122 4.32 -9.51 -1.68
N ILE A 123 3.43 -9.44 -0.71
CA ILE A 123 2.34 -10.41 -0.54
C ILE A 123 1.01 -9.71 -0.76
N HIS A 124 0.42 -9.95 -1.94
CA HIS A 124 -0.89 -9.40 -2.30
C HIS A 124 -2.00 -9.87 -1.36
N GLN A 125 -2.81 -8.92 -0.95
CA GLN A 125 -4.01 -9.08 -0.13
C GLN A 125 -5.19 -8.36 -0.78
N PHE A 126 -6.40 -8.62 -0.28
CA PHE A 126 -7.59 -7.89 -0.67
C PHE A 126 -8.34 -7.42 0.57
N HIS A 127 -9.49 -6.80 0.34
CA HIS A 127 -10.32 -6.18 1.38
C HIS A 127 -10.60 -7.11 2.57
N GLY A 128 -10.93 -8.38 2.34
CA GLY A 128 -11.24 -9.31 3.44
C GLY A 128 -10.05 -9.58 4.37
N GLU A 129 -8.82 -9.65 3.84
CA GLU A 129 -7.63 -9.75 4.68
C GLU A 129 -7.29 -8.42 5.36
N PHE A 130 -7.57 -7.30 4.71
CA PHE A 130 -7.43 -5.98 5.32
C PHE A 130 -8.35 -5.81 6.55
N ASP A 131 -9.58 -6.30 6.50
CA ASP A 131 -10.50 -6.22 7.64
C ASP A 131 -9.92 -6.93 8.87
N ALA A 132 -9.33 -8.12 8.69
CA ALA A 132 -8.64 -8.84 9.77
C ALA A 132 -7.47 -8.04 10.35
N TRP A 133 -6.70 -7.36 9.49
CA TRP A 133 -5.63 -6.46 9.94
C TRP A 133 -6.16 -5.25 10.69
N ASN A 134 -7.25 -4.66 10.22
CA ASN A 134 -7.87 -3.48 10.82
C ASN A 134 -8.45 -3.79 12.21
N GLU A 135 -9.05 -4.96 12.37
CA GLU A 135 -9.47 -5.49 13.68
C GLU A 135 -8.27 -5.71 14.60
N LEU A 136 -7.24 -6.42 14.12
CA LEU A 136 -6.02 -6.71 14.89
C LEU A 136 -5.28 -5.45 15.32
N TYR A 137 -5.31 -4.39 14.51
CA TYR A 137 -4.64 -3.12 14.79
C TYR A 137 -5.15 -2.42 16.07
N THR A 138 -6.37 -2.76 16.53
CA THR A 138 -6.90 -2.27 17.81
C THR A 138 -6.11 -2.79 19.01
N GLU A 139 -5.44 -3.94 18.87
CA GLU A 139 -4.58 -4.56 19.87
C GLU A 139 -3.11 -4.48 19.42
N ARG A 140 -2.44 -3.36 19.75
CA ARG A 140 -1.07 -3.05 19.28
C ARG A 140 -0.05 -4.18 19.48
N GLN A 141 -0.12 -4.87 20.61
CA GLN A 141 0.82 -5.96 20.90
C GLN A 141 0.58 -7.17 19.99
N ALA A 142 -0.68 -7.56 19.80
CA ALA A 142 -1.06 -8.67 18.93
C ALA A 142 -0.73 -8.35 17.46
N TYR A 143 -0.99 -7.11 17.02
CA TYR A 143 -0.58 -6.63 15.70
C TYR A 143 0.93 -6.76 15.48
N GLN A 144 1.74 -6.30 16.44
CA GLN A 144 3.20 -6.38 16.31
C GLN A 144 3.69 -7.83 16.28
N GLN A 145 3.11 -8.70 17.13
CA GLN A 145 3.43 -10.13 17.12
C GLN A 145 3.14 -10.78 15.78
N GLU A 146 2.04 -10.41 15.12
CA GLU A 146 1.70 -10.93 13.81
C GLU A 146 2.65 -10.41 12.71
N VAL A 147 3.01 -9.12 12.76
CA VAL A 147 4.04 -8.54 11.86
C VAL A 147 5.37 -9.28 12.01
N ASP A 148 5.83 -9.51 13.24
CA ASP A 148 7.08 -10.20 13.52
C ASP A 148 7.03 -11.68 13.07
N ARG A 149 5.89 -12.35 13.32
CA ARG A 149 5.64 -13.73 12.90
C ARG A 149 5.71 -13.87 11.37
N ILE A 150 5.07 -12.96 10.63
CA ILE A 150 5.09 -12.96 9.16
C ILE A 150 6.49 -12.67 8.64
N GLY A 151 7.17 -11.66 9.19
CA GLY A 151 8.55 -11.36 8.80
C GLY A 151 9.49 -12.56 9.01
N LYS A 152 9.33 -13.29 10.11
CA LYS A 152 10.06 -14.53 10.38
C LYS A 152 9.73 -15.62 9.35
N GLN A 153 8.46 -15.86 9.05
CA GLN A 153 8.05 -16.88 8.08
C GLN A 153 8.56 -16.59 6.66
N VAL A 154 8.49 -15.32 6.25
CA VAL A 154 9.01 -14.89 4.94
C VAL A 154 10.52 -15.11 4.88
N ARG A 155 11.27 -14.73 5.93
CA ARG A 155 12.71 -14.99 5.98
C ARG A 155 13.03 -16.48 5.90
N GLU A 156 12.40 -17.30 6.74
CA GLU A 156 12.58 -18.76 6.77
C GLU A 156 12.18 -19.45 5.46
N ALA A 157 11.31 -18.83 4.66
CA ALA A 157 10.91 -19.33 3.36
C ALA A 157 11.85 -18.94 2.21
N ILE A 158 12.75 -17.95 2.43
CA ILE A 158 13.73 -17.47 1.45
C ILE A 158 15.10 -18.15 1.66
N GLU A 159 15.45 -18.47 2.92
CA GLU A 159 16.65 -19.24 3.30
C GLU A 159 16.57 -20.72 2.90
#